data_AF-A0A674K9F2-F1
#
_entry.id   AF-A0A674K9F2-F1
#
_cell.length_a   1.000
_cell.length_b   1.000
_cell.length_c   1.000
_cell.angle_alpha   90.00
_cell.angle_beta   90.00
_cell.angle_gamma   90.00
#
_symmetry.space_group_name_H-M   'P 1'
#
loop_
_entity.id
_entity.type
_entity.pdbx_description
1 polymer ?
#
loop_
_entity_poly.entity_id
_entity_poly.type
_entity_poly.pdbx_seq_one_letter_code
_entity_poly.pdbx_strand_id
1 'polypeptide(L)'
;MEKIDEIVTYMVENCLQYFQNGYSGKDIAILCSTVKKKDKYRHVLQPQMENEMKNFKLDADFTTADDVLGYGIVLDSIRHFSGLERSIVFGINPVPTQEEISNNLWHPELIYNFICCMEERKVRKS
;
A
#
# COMPACT_ATOMS: atom_id res chain seq x y z
N MET A 1 19.08 1.66 -5.73
CA MET A 1 17.94 1.68 -6.68
C MET A 1 16.74 1.14 -5.92
N GLU A 2 15.63 1.87 -5.83
CA GLU A 2 14.37 1.36 -5.24
C GLU A 2 13.86 0.20 -6.12
N LYS A 3 13.69 -0.99 -5.54
CA LYS A 3 13.16 -2.16 -6.26
C LYS A 3 11.64 -2.16 -6.20
N ILE A 4 11.05 -1.38 -7.09
CA ILE A 4 9.59 -1.17 -7.15
C ILE A 4 8.86 -2.51 -7.30
N ASP A 5 9.35 -3.38 -8.18
CA ASP A 5 8.68 -4.64 -8.48
C ASP A 5 8.56 -5.54 -7.23
N GLU A 6 9.61 -5.64 -6.41
CA GLU A 6 9.57 -6.42 -5.17
C GLU A 6 8.57 -5.84 -4.16
N ILE A 7 8.51 -4.50 -4.03
CA ILE A 7 7.53 -3.81 -3.18
C ILE A 7 6.10 -4.05 -3.66
N VAL A 8 5.88 -3.96 -4.98
CA VAL A 8 4.56 -4.16 -5.59
C VAL A 8 4.12 -5.61 -5.42
N THR A 9 4.98 -6.60 -5.72
CA THR A 9 4.68 -8.02 -5.51
C THR A 9 4.27 -8.28 -4.06
N TYR A 10 5.05 -7.78 -3.09
CA TYR A 10 4.72 -7.91 -1.68
C TYR A 10 3.34 -7.32 -1.35
N MET A 11 3.04 -6.11 -1.84
CA MET A 11 1.75 -5.47 -1.58
C MET A 11 0.58 -6.24 -2.18
N VAL A 12 0.74 -6.73 -3.41
CA VAL A 12 -0.29 -7.53 -4.10
C VAL A 12 -0.55 -8.81 -3.31
N GLU A 13 0.49 -9.57 -2.95
CA GLU A 13 0.36 -10.80 -2.17
C GLU A 13 -0.33 -10.57 -0.83
N ASN A 14 0.04 -9.51 -0.10
CA ASN A 14 -0.59 -9.19 1.18
C ASN A 14 -2.05 -8.77 1.02
N CYS A 15 -2.36 -7.92 0.03
CA CYS A 15 -3.75 -7.53 -0.24
C CYS A 15 -4.61 -8.74 -0.57
N LEU A 16 -4.10 -9.67 -1.39
CA LEU A 16 -4.80 -10.93 -1.69
C LEU A 16 -5.08 -11.77 -0.44
N GLN A 17 -4.12 -11.90 0.47
CA GLN A 17 -4.34 -12.57 1.75
C GLN A 17 -5.43 -11.88 2.57
N TYR A 18 -5.46 -10.54 2.61
CA TYR A 18 -6.52 -9.80 3.27
C TYR A 18 -7.89 -10.03 2.60
N PHE A 19 -7.97 -10.03 1.28
CA PHE A 19 -9.22 -10.33 0.58
C PHE A 19 -9.72 -11.75 0.85
N GLN A 20 -8.83 -12.74 0.87
CA GLN A 20 -9.16 -14.13 1.22
C GLN A 20 -9.67 -14.26 2.68
N ASN A 21 -9.20 -13.38 3.57
CA ASN A 21 -9.67 -13.27 4.95
C ASN A 21 -10.96 -12.43 5.09
N GLY A 22 -11.57 -12.03 3.98
CA GLY A 22 -12.85 -11.34 3.91
C GLY A 22 -12.78 -9.82 4.09
N TYR A 23 -11.60 -9.20 4.09
CA TYR A 23 -11.48 -7.75 3.95
C TYR A 23 -11.87 -7.34 2.52
N SER A 24 -12.23 -6.07 2.30
CA SER A 24 -12.46 -5.53 0.95
C SER A 24 -11.66 -4.26 0.71
N GLY A 25 -11.69 -3.71 -0.52
CA GLY A 25 -10.87 -2.55 -0.89
C GLY A 25 -11.03 -1.37 0.07
N LYS A 26 -12.27 -1.13 0.52
CA LYS A 26 -12.64 -0.12 1.53
C LYS A 26 -11.93 -0.26 2.88
N ASP A 27 -11.32 -1.40 3.17
CA ASP A 27 -10.59 -1.65 4.41
C ASP A 27 -9.11 -1.30 4.29
N ILE A 28 -8.61 -1.03 3.08
CA ILE A 28 -7.19 -0.92 2.76
C ILE A 28 -6.84 0.49 2.27
N ALA A 29 -5.77 1.06 2.83
CA ALA A 29 -5.06 2.22 2.28
C ALA A 29 -3.58 1.92 2.04
N ILE A 30 -3.03 2.47 0.98
CA ILE A 30 -1.62 2.48 0.62
C ILE A 30 -1.17 3.93 0.53
N LEU A 31 -0.28 4.34 1.42
CA LEU A 31 0.13 5.72 1.60
C LEU A 31 1.58 5.92 1.17
N CYS A 32 1.78 6.78 0.18
CA CYS A 32 3.10 7.21 -0.26
C CYS A 32 3.51 8.51 0.45
N SER A 33 4.80 8.74 0.59
CA SER A 33 5.28 10.01 1.13
C SER A 33 5.04 11.24 0.25
N THR A 34 5.02 11.05 -1.06
CA THR A 34 4.89 12.14 -2.03
C THR A 34 3.93 11.76 -3.14
N VAL A 35 3.30 12.76 -3.76
CA VAL A 35 2.42 12.57 -4.92
C VAL A 35 3.18 11.94 -6.09
N LYS A 36 4.44 12.33 -6.33
CA LYS A 36 5.28 11.72 -7.38
C LYS A 36 5.46 10.23 -7.19
N LYS A 37 5.69 9.78 -5.95
CA LYS A 37 5.77 8.35 -5.63
C LYS A 37 4.42 7.67 -5.79
N LYS A 38 3.34 8.30 -5.31
CA LYS A 38 1.98 7.79 -5.52
C LYS A 38 1.70 7.50 -6.99
N ASP A 39 1.99 8.44 -7.90
CA ASP A 39 1.74 8.25 -9.34
C ASP A 39 2.62 7.12 -9.92
N LYS A 40 3.89 7.06 -9.52
CA LYS A 40 4.83 5.99 -9.91
C LYS A 40 4.34 4.61 -9.48
N TYR A 41 3.94 4.46 -8.22
CA TYR A 41 3.43 3.20 -7.70
C TYR A 41 2.08 2.85 -8.29
N ARG A 42 1.18 3.82 -8.48
CA ARG A 42 -0.12 3.59 -9.13
C ARG A 42 0.03 2.95 -10.49
N HIS A 43 0.98 3.43 -11.31
CA HIS A 43 1.20 2.90 -12.66
C HIS A 43 1.62 1.42 -12.69
N VAL A 44 2.32 0.94 -11.66
CA VAL A 44 2.83 -0.44 -11.60
C VAL A 44 1.93 -1.36 -10.77
N LEU A 45 1.40 -0.85 -9.67
CA LEU A 45 0.58 -1.59 -8.71
C LEU A 45 -0.83 -1.85 -9.24
N GLN A 46 -1.43 -0.88 -9.93
CA GLN A 46 -2.76 -1.03 -10.51
C GLN A 46 -2.88 -2.23 -11.47
N PRO A 47 -2.07 -2.35 -12.54
CA PRO A 47 -2.23 -3.47 -13.48
C PRO A 47 -1.94 -4.82 -12.85
N GLN A 48 -0.98 -4.92 -11.93
CA GLN A 48 -0.66 -6.18 -11.25
C GLN A 48 -1.80 -6.61 -10.32
N MET A 49 -2.34 -5.68 -9.54
CA MET A 49 -3.44 -5.95 -8.63
C MET A 49 -4.72 -6.32 -9.40
N GLU A 50 -5.07 -5.58 -10.47
CA GLU A 50 -6.23 -5.88 -11.31
C GLU A 50 -6.14 -7.27 -11.96
N ASN A 51 -4.93 -7.68 -12.38
CA ASN A 51 -4.70 -8.99 -12.94
C ASN A 51 -4.99 -10.09 -11.90
N GLU A 52 -4.46 -9.94 -10.68
CA GLU A 52 -4.71 -10.91 -9.62
C GLU A 52 -6.17 -10.92 -9.18
N MET A 53 -6.79 -9.75 -9.02
CA MET A 53 -8.20 -9.65 -8.64
C MET A 53 -9.12 -10.36 -9.65
N LYS A 54 -8.85 -10.23 -10.95
CA LYS A 54 -9.57 -11.00 -11.99
C LYS A 54 -9.38 -12.51 -11.82
N ASN A 55 -8.17 -12.96 -11.53
CA ASN A 55 -7.88 -14.38 -11.28
C ASN A 55 -8.66 -14.93 -10.09
N PHE A 56 -8.80 -14.12 -9.02
CA PHE A 56 -9.51 -14.50 -7.79
C PHE A 56 -10.99 -14.09 -7.75
N LYS A 57 -11.52 -13.47 -8.82
CA LYS A 57 -12.89 -12.90 -8.89
C LYS A 57 -13.22 -11.93 -7.74
N LEU A 58 -12.22 -11.15 -7.35
CA LEU A 58 -12.35 -10.10 -6.34
C LEU A 58 -12.71 -8.78 -7.02
N ASP A 59 -13.59 -8.01 -6.39
CA ASP A 59 -13.97 -6.68 -6.85
C ASP A 59 -13.28 -5.64 -5.98
N ALA A 60 -12.24 -5.01 -6.52
CA ALA A 60 -11.57 -3.90 -5.87
C ALA A 60 -10.81 -3.06 -6.91
N ASP A 61 -11.09 -1.76 -6.91
CA ASP A 61 -10.41 -0.77 -7.72
C ASP A 61 -9.53 0.14 -6.85
N PHE A 62 -8.62 0.88 -7.46
CA PHE A 62 -7.89 1.94 -6.78
C PHE A 62 -8.66 3.26 -6.80
N THR A 63 -8.78 3.88 -5.63
CA THR A 63 -9.35 5.20 -5.42
C THR A 63 -8.34 6.14 -4.73
N THR A 64 -8.67 7.43 -4.63
CA THR A 64 -7.87 8.45 -3.95
C THR A 64 -8.50 8.80 -2.59
N ALA A 65 -7.77 9.56 -1.78
CA ALA A 65 -8.28 10.04 -0.49
C ALA A 65 -9.45 11.04 -0.63
N ASP A 66 -9.74 11.54 -1.82
CA ASP A 66 -10.92 12.40 -2.06
C ASP A 66 -12.23 11.59 -2.14
N ASP A 67 -12.13 10.29 -2.42
CA ASP A 67 -13.27 9.38 -2.56
C ASP A 67 -13.25 8.30 -1.46
N VAL A 68 -13.25 8.78 -0.21
CA VAL A 68 -13.17 7.94 1.01
C VAL A 68 -14.40 7.06 1.20
N LEU A 69 -15.54 7.46 0.63
CA LEU A 69 -16.76 6.65 0.61
C LEU A 69 -16.71 5.55 -0.46
N GLY A 70 -15.70 5.58 -1.34
CA GLY A 70 -15.45 4.57 -2.34
C GLY A 70 -15.14 3.20 -1.72
N TYR A 71 -15.58 2.16 -2.42
CA TYR A 71 -15.38 0.76 -2.02
C TYR A 71 -13.98 0.21 -2.38
N GLY A 72 -13.14 1.04 -3.00
CA GLY A 72 -11.82 0.68 -3.51
C GLY A 72 -10.68 0.84 -2.49
N ILE A 73 -9.51 0.32 -2.87
CA ILE A 73 -8.25 0.53 -2.15
C ILE A 73 -7.83 1.99 -2.31
N VAL A 74 -7.62 2.70 -1.22
CA VAL A 74 -7.10 4.07 -1.29
C VAL A 74 -5.60 4.03 -1.59
N LEU A 75 -5.14 4.67 -2.66
CA LEU A 75 -3.72 4.88 -2.94
C LEU A 75 -3.45 6.39 -3.05
N ASP A 76 -2.87 6.98 -2.00
CA ASP A 76 -2.63 8.42 -1.96
C ASP A 76 -1.35 8.79 -1.20
N SER A 77 -1.07 10.08 -1.10
CA SER A 77 -0.04 10.59 -0.22
C SER A 77 -0.53 10.63 1.23
N ILE A 78 0.38 10.46 2.18
CA ILE A 78 0.09 10.57 3.64
C ILE A 78 -0.60 11.89 3.96
N ARG A 79 -0.22 12.98 3.26
CA ARG A 79 -0.78 14.31 3.47
C ARG A 79 -2.24 14.41 3.09
N HIS A 80 -2.70 13.66 2.09
CA HIS A 80 -4.11 13.67 1.67
C HIS A 80 -4.97 12.72 2.49
N PHE A 81 -4.37 11.70 3.11
CA PHE A 81 -5.08 10.74 3.95
C PHE A 81 -5.27 11.21 5.40
N SER A 82 -4.80 12.40 5.77
CA SER A 82 -4.89 12.88 7.16
C SER A 82 -6.33 12.99 7.64
N GLY A 83 -6.66 12.31 8.73
CA GLY A 83 -8.01 12.30 9.30
C GLY A 83 -8.96 11.27 8.68
N LEU A 84 -8.46 10.43 7.76
CA LEU A 84 -9.18 9.29 7.22
C LEU A 84 -8.78 8.01 7.94
N GLU A 85 -9.69 7.04 7.97
CA GLU A 85 -9.44 5.74 8.59
C GLU A 85 -9.72 4.59 7.62
N ARG A 86 -8.80 3.63 7.65
CA ARG A 86 -8.89 2.32 7.01
C ARG A 86 -8.37 1.29 8.00
N SER A 87 -8.96 0.10 7.98
CA SER A 87 -8.60 -0.99 8.91
C SER A 87 -7.16 -1.46 8.72
N ILE A 88 -6.63 -1.34 7.49
CA ILE A 88 -5.30 -1.77 7.09
C ILE A 88 -4.61 -0.61 6.34
N VAL A 89 -3.44 -0.19 6.82
CA VAL A 89 -2.69 0.92 6.20
C VAL A 89 -1.24 0.51 5.91
N PHE A 90 -0.89 0.48 4.62
CA PHE A 90 0.48 0.28 4.15
C PHE A 90 1.16 1.63 3.93
N GLY A 91 2.30 1.90 4.55
CA GLY A 91 3.09 3.11 4.30
C GLY A 91 4.30 2.82 3.43
N ILE A 92 4.37 3.38 2.22
CA ILE A 92 5.56 3.36 1.35
C ILE A 92 6.44 4.56 1.67
N ASN A 93 7.50 4.29 2.45
CA ASN A 93 8.52 5.27 2.82
C ASN A 93 7.91 6.60 3.31
N PRO A 94 7.30 6.66 4.51
CA PRO A 94 6.59 7.84 5.03
C PRO A 94 7.46 9.07 5.42
N VAL A 95 8.80 8.92 5.35
CA VAL A 95 9.93 9.89 5.42
C VAL A 95 10.28 10.55 6.80
N PRO A 96 11.53 11.05 7.00
CA PRO A 96 12.29 11.98 6.13
C PRO A 96 13.55 11.42 5.46
N THR A 97 13.82 11.90 4.24
CA THR A 97 15.06 11.69 3.52
C THR A 97 16.09 12.53 4.22
N GLN A 98 17.08 11.86 4.72
CA GLN A 98 18.35 12.38 5.17
C GLN A 98 19.33 11.47 4.33
N GLU A 99 20.35 11.93 3.53
CA GLU A 99 21.46 11.17 2.84
C GLU A 99 21.48 9.75 3.36
N GLU A 100 21.58 9.56 4.64
CA GLU A 100 22.31 10.31 5.67
C GLU A 100 22.53 9.26 6.76
N ILE A 101 22.38 7.96 6.43
CA ILE A 101 23.03 6.86 7.12
C ILE A 101 23.70 5.99 6.04
N SER A 102 24.57 6.64 5.28
CA SER A 102 25.82 6.09 4.75
C SER A 102 26.05 4.57 4.98
N ASN A 103 26.35 3.82 3.91
CA ASN A 103 27.29 2.68 3.91
C ASN A 103 26.87 1.20 4.01
N ASN A 104 25.61 0.74 3.95
CA ASN A 104 25.38 -0.71 4.18
C ASN A 104 24.81 -1.49 2.98
N LEU A 105 25.58 -2.51 2.56
CA LEU A 105 25.23 -3.52 1.56
C LEU A 105 23.81 -4.06 1.81
N TRP A 106 23.00 -4.09 0.75
CA TRP A 106 21.58 -4.40 0.82
C TRP A 106 21.32 -5.90 1.06
N HIS A 107 20.85 -6.22 2.27
CA HIS A 107 20.33 -7.54 2.65
C HIS A 107 18.80 -7.59 2.42
N PRO A 108 18.19 -8.74 2.05
CA PRO A 108 16.75 -8.87 1.79
C PRO A 108 15.82 -8.46 2.95
N GLU A 109 16.31 -8.45 4.19
CA GLU A 109 15.56 -7.98 5.37
C GLU A 109 15.28 -6.47 5.37
N LEU A 110 16.01 -5.67 4.57
CA LEU A 110 15.80 -4.23 4.47
C LEU A 110 14.67 -3.82 3.52
N ILE A 111 14.16 -4.74 2.68
CA ILE A 111 12.96 -4.48 1.87
C ILE A 111 11.76 -4.24 2.79
N TYR A 112 11.69 -4.98 3.90
CA TYR A 112 10.66 -4.82 4.94
C TYR A 112 10.72 -3.45 5.62
N ASN A 113 11.89 -2.80 5.70
CA ASN A 113 12.02 -1.45 6.27
C ASN A 113 11.45 -0.35 5.36
N PHE A 114 11.18 -0.60 4.07
CA PHE A 114 10.58 0.40 3.18
C PHE A 114 9.07 0.50 3.31
N ILE A 115 8.41 -0.56 3.77
CA ILE A 115 6.98 -0.61 4.02
C ILE A 115 6.79 -0.56 5.54
N CYS A 116 6.63 0.65 6.08
CA CYS A 116 6.13 0.77 7.45
C CYS A 116 4.65 0.42 7.39
N CYS A 117 4.28 -0.78 7.85
CA CYS A 117 2.90 -1.10 8.15
C CYS A 117 2.49 -0.19 9.32
N MET A 118 1.85 0.94 9.02
CA MET A 118 1.35 1.84 10.05
C MET A 118 0.07 1.20 10.57
N GLU A 119 0.23 0.41 11.62
CA GLU A 119 -0.85 -0.11 12.47
C GLU A 119 -1.78 -1.13 11.78
N GLU A 120 -1.53 -2.42 11.99
CA GLU A 120 -2.61 -3.42 11.98
C GLU A 120 -3.50 -3.17 13.21
N ARG A 121 -4.42 -2.20 13.16
CA ARG A 121 -5.58 -2.27 14.05
C ARG A 121 -6.49 -3.37 13.51
N LYS A 122 -6.17 -4.62 13.83
CA LYS A 122 -7.10 -5.76 13.71
C LYS A 122 -8.31 -5.47 14.60
N VAL A 123 -9.26 -4.67 14.10
CA VAL A 123 -10.61 -4.64 14.63
C VAL A 123 -11.15 -6.03 14.31
N ARG A 124 -11.22 -6.90 15.32
CA ARG A 124 -11.90 -8.20 15.19
C ARG A 124 -13.26 -7.93 14.58
N LYS A 125 -13.54 -8.48 13.40
CA LYS A 125 -14.91 -8.51 12.88
C LYS A 125 -15.77 -9.23 13.92
N SER A 126 -16.70 -8.47 14.49
CA SER A 126 -17.78 -8.96 15.37
C SER A 126 -18.76 -9.82 14.59
#